data_AF-A0A1E4A8X7-F1
#
_entry.id   AF-A0A1E4A8X7-F1
#
_cell.length_a   1.000
_cell.length_b   1.000
_cell.length_c   1.000
_cell.angle_alpha   90.00
_cell.angle_beta   90.00
_cell.angle_gamma   90.00
#
_symmetry.space_group_name_H-M   'P 1'
#
loop_
_entity.id
_entity.type
_entity.pdbx_description
1 polymer ?
#
loop_
_entity_poly.entity_id
_entity_poly.type
_entity_poly.pdbx_seq_one_letter_code
_entity_poly.pdbx_strand_id
1 'polypeptide(L)'
;MKIRAQITFLFTVVTALILLVFASVIYYTANESREREFYSLLKKEAVTKANLFFDANVDKKHLQEIYKNNRKILDEVEIAIYDTGFHLLYHDAEDIDYVKESSEMIGEILKRGEISFYQEDWQVVGIRYEFNGKSYIVTATAYDHYGFTKLNRLLKDCILVFIISILFIYLAGRFFSGKVLDPVIEMTERAKVISATSLDLRIKSNGSRDELSELANTFNEMLGRLENSFESQKHFVSNISHEIRTPLAAIITELELSSDRERTREEYKAAIRDALLDARKLAHLSNSLLDMAKASYDPAEIAFKEVRIDEILLDARYQLQKANPSYRIDIHFENDFDSDNQISVNGNEYLLKVAFTNLFENGCKFSGNRQSLVTVAFGQEGIILKFSDEGIGIPEDDLESVFTPFYRGKNKNFAYGNGIGLSLTRKIIDLHKGSLSVESEEHRGTTFTVVLGHI
;
A
#
# COMPACT_ATOMS: atom_id res chain seq x y z
N MET A 1 9.47 4.47 -19.63
CA MET A 1 9.92 3.06 -19.71
C MET A 1 9.01 2.23 -18.80
N LYS A 2 8.63 0.99 -19.17
CA LYS A 2 7.87 0.11 -18.27
C LYS A 2 8.69 -0.12 -16.98
N ILE A 3 8.04 -0.13 -15.81
CA ILE A 3 8.68 -0.30 -14.48
C ILE A 3 9.69 -1.46 -14.48
N ARG A 4 9.34 -2.56 -15.15
CA ARG A 4 10.21 -3.72 -15.38
C ARG A 4 11.60 -3.34 -15.91
N ALA A 5 11.65 -2.54 -16.97
CA ALA A 5 12.91 -2.16 -17.61
C ALA A 5 13.74 -1.21 -16.74
N GLN A 6 13.08 -0.34 -15.97
CA GLN A 6 13.77 0.57 -15.04
C GLN A 6 14.43 -0.19 -13.90
N ILE A 7 13.73 -1.13 -13.28
CA ILE A 7 14.27 -1.95 -12.18
C ILE A 7 15.44 -2.82 -12.67
N THR A 8 15.26 -3.52 -13.80
CA THR A 8 16.34 -4.36 -14.35
C THR A 8 17.56 -3.52 -14.74
N PHE A 9 17.37 -2.35 -15.33
CA PHE A 9 18.47 -1.44 -15.67
C PHE A 9 19.20 -0.93 -14.43
N LEU A 10 18.47 -0.40 -13.44
CA LEU A 10 19.05 0.12 -12.20
C LEU A 10 19.87 -0.95 -11.47
N PHE A 11 19.33 -2.16 -11.34
CA PHE A 11 20.02 -3.26 -10.68
C PHE A 11 21.28 -3.70 -11.44
N THR A 12 21.21 -3.73 -12.78
CA THR A 12 22.38 -4.04 -13.62
C THR A 12 23.47 -2.98 -13.46
N VAL A 13 23.12 -1.69 -13.46
CA VAL A 13 24.08 -0.58 -13.30
C VAL A 13 24.75 -0.59 -11.92
N VAL A 14 23.95 -0.73 -10.85
CA VAL A 14 24.49 -0.78 -9.48
C VAL A 14 25.46 -1.96 -9.32
N THR A 15 25.07 -3.14 -9.82
CA THR A 15 25.93 -4.33 -9.71
C THR A 15 27.18 -4.20 -10.59
N ALA A 16 27.07 -3.62 -11.79
CA ALA A 16 28.23 -3.34 -12.63
C ALA A 16 29.22 -2.38 -11.94
N LEU A 17 28.74 -1.36 -11.24
CA LEU A 17 29.59 -0.44 -10.49
C LEU A 17 30.32 -1.16 -9.33
N ILE A 18 29.61 -2.01 -8.59
CA ILE A 18 30.22 -2.81 -7.51
C ILE A 18 31.30 -3.74 -8.07
N LEU A 19 31.02 -4.44 -9.17
CA LEU A 19 31.99 -5.33 -9.82
C LEU A 19 33.21 -4.56 -10.35
N LEU A 20 33.02 -3.35 -10.87
CA LEU A 20 34.10 -2.50 -11.33
C LEU A 20 35.01 -2.09 -10.17
N VAL A 21 34.44 -1.64 -9.05
CA VAL A 21 35.20 -1.31 -7.84
C VAL A 21 35.99 -2.54 -7.35
N PHE A 22 35.35 -3.70 -7.31
CA PHE A 22 36.00 -4.94 -6.90
C PHE A 22 37.17 -5.33 -7.82
N ALA A 23 36.97 -5.25 -9.14
CA ALA A 23 38.03 -5.50 -10.13
C ALA A 23 39.19 -4.50 -10.00
N SER A 24 38.90 -3.21 -9.76
CA SER A 24 39.93 -2.18 -9.53
C SER A 24 40.75 -2.45 -8.26
N VAL A 25 40.10 -2.86 -7.16
CA VAL A 25 40.79 -3.21 -5.92
C VAL A 25 41.68 -4.44 -6.10
N ILE A 26 41.19 -5.48 -6.79
CA ILE A 26 42.00 -6.67 -7.11
C ILE A 26 43.22 -6.29 -7.93
N TYR A 27 43.04 -5.50 -8.99
CA TYR A 27 44.13 -5.09 -9.87
C TYR A 27 45.18 -4.27 -9.11
N TYR A 28 44.74 -3.31 -8.29
CA TYR A 28 45.63 -2.49 -7.46
C TYR A 28 46.44 -3.36 -6.48
N THR A 29 45.76 -4.25 -5.76
CA THR A 29 46.40 -5.16 -4.78
C THR A 29 47.38 -6.10 -5.47
N ALA A 30 47.04 -6.62 -6.65
CA ALA A 30 47.93 -7.48 -7.43
C ALA A 30 49.17 -6.74 -7.94
N ASN A 31 49.02 -5.47 -8.36
CA ASN A 31 50.14 -4.62 -8.77
C ASN A 31 51.09 -4.33 -7.61
N GLU A 32 50.56 -3.99 -6.43
CA GLU A 32 51.36 -3.77 -5.21
C GLU A 32 52.05 -5.07 -4.74
N SER A 33 51.35 -6.22 -4.77
CA SER A 33 51.95 -7.51 -4.44
C SER A 33 53.09 -7.88 -5.38
N ARG A 34 52.88 -7.71 -6.69
CA ARG A 34 53.91 -7.92 -7.72
C ARG A 34 55.15 -7.09 -7.45
N GLU A 35 54.97 -5.79 -7.23
CA GLU A 35 56.08 -4.85 -6.95
C GLU A 35 56.91 -5.28 -5.73
N ARG A 36 56.25 -5.63 -4.61
CA ARG A 36 56.93 -6.12 -3.40
C ARG A 36 57.66 -7.44 -3.62
N GLU A 37 57.02 -8.38 -4.31
CA GLU A 37 57.62 -9.68 -4.64
C GLU A 37 58.86 -9.51 -5.52
N PHE A 38 58.81 -8.60 -6.51
CA PHE A 38 59.92 -8.36 -7.42
C PHE A 38 61.11 -7.68 -6.72
N TYR A 39 60.87 -6.67 -5.87
CA TYR A 39 61.95 -6.09 -5.06
C TYR A 39 62.61 -7.12 -4.12
N SER A 40 61.81 -8.02 -3.53
CA SER A 40 62.34 -9.13 -2.72
C SER A 40 63.19 -10.11 -3.54
N LEU A 41 62.80 -10.37 -4.80
CA LEU A 41 63.58 -11.19 -5.73
C LEU A 41 64.92 -10.52 -6.08
N LEU A 42 64.91 -9.24 -6.46
CA LEU A 42 66.13 -8.48 -6.77
C LEU A 42 67.11 -8.50 -5.60
N LYS A 43 66.62 -8.32 -4.38
CA LYS A 43 67.45 -8.42 -3.17
C LYS A 43 68.08 -9.81 -2.99
N LYS A 44 67.30 -10.88 -3.20
CA LYS A 44 67.82 -12.25 -3.10
C LYS A 44 68.90 -12.53 -4.15
N GLU A 45 68.70 -12.06 -5.37
CA GLU A 45 69.68 -12.17 -6.46
C GLU A 45 70.96 -11.36 -6.13
N ALA A 46 70.81 -10.14 -5.61
CA ALA A 46 71.91 -9.28 -5.16
C ALA A 46 72.80 -10.01 -4.13
N VAL A 47 72.18 -10.56 -3.08
CA VAL A 47 72.89 -11.32 -2.03
C VAL A 47 73.52 -12.59 -2.62
N THR A 48 72.81 -13.30 -3.49
CA THR A 48 73.31 -14.56 -4.07
C THR A 48 74.55 -14.34 -4.93
N LYS A 49 74.54 -13.34 -5.83
CA LYS A 49 75.74 -13.03 -6.63
C LYS A 49 76.86 -12.44 -5.78
N ALA A 50 76.55 -11.64 -4.77
CA ALA A 50 77.57 -11.14 -3.84
C ALA A 50 78.26 -12.30 -3.09
N ASN A 51 77.51 -13.28 -2.58
CA ASN A 51 78.06 -14.49 -1.97
C ASN A 51 78.93 -15.27 -2.97
N LEU A 52 78.49 -15.44 -4.23
CA LEU A 52 79.29 -16.12 -5.26
C LEU A 52 80.60 -15.39 -5.58
N PHE A 53 80.57 -14.06 -5.63
CA PHE A 53 81.76 -13.25 -5.89
C PHE A 53 82.74 -13.27 -4.71
N PHE A 54 82.25 -13.14 -3.47
CA PHE A 54 83.08 -13.02 -2.28
C PHE A 54 83.42 -14.36 -1.60
N ASP A 55 82.45 -15.24 -1.35
CA ASP A 55 82.64 -16.50 -0.62
C ASP A 55 83.22 -17.60 -1.51
N ALA A 56 82.66 -17.77 -2.72
CA ALA A 56 83.10 -18.80 -3.65
C ALA A 56 84.32 -18.37 -4.49
N ASN A 57 84.72 -17.09 -4.39
CA ASN A 57 85.86 -16.48 -5.08
C ASN A 57 85.88 -16.79 -6.59
N VAL A 58 84.69 -16.80 -7.21
CA VAL A 58 84.54 -16.99 -8.66
C VAL A 58 85.07 -15.74 -9.33
N ASP A 59 85.94 -15.90 -10.32
CA ASP A 59 86.53 -14.78 -11.04
C ASP A 59 85.48 -14.05 -11.88
N LYS A 60 85.70 -12.74 -12.04
CA LYS A 60 84.79 -11.82 -12.75
C LYS A 60 84.39 -12.35 -14.13
N LYS A 61 85.35 -12.93 -14.87
CA LYS A 61 85.14 -13.38 -16.24
C LYS A 61 84.16 -14.54 -16.31
N HIS A 62 84.23 -15.51 -15.40
CA HIS A 62 83.29 -16.63 -15.37
C HIS A 62 81.88 -16.19 -14.96
N LEU A 63 81.74 -15.27 -14.01
CA LEU A 63 80.42 -14.71 -13.65
C LEU A 63 79.78 -13.93 -14.80
N GLN A 64 80.58 -13.12 -15.51
CA GLN A 64 80.13 -12.41 -16.72
C GLN A 64 79.76 -13.37 -17.86
N GLU A 65 80.46 -14.50 -18.02
CA GLU A 65 80.09 -15.54 -19.00
C GLU A 65 78.78 -16.24 -18.65
N ILE A 66 78.53 -16.52 -17.36
CA ILE A 66 77.25 -17.04 -16.87
C ILE A 66 76.13 -16.05 -17.21
N TYR A 67 76.32 -14.77 -16.89
CA TYR A 67 75.35 -13.72 -17.20
C TYR A 67 75.09 -13.57 -18.71
N LYS A 68 76.14 -13.53 -19.53
CA LYS A 68 76.01 -13.42 -21.00
C LYS A 68 75.26 -14.61 -21.62
N ASN A 69 75.38 -15.81 -21.05
CA ASN A 69 74.69 -17.00 -21.54
C ASN A 69 73.24 -17.05 -21.06
N ASN A 70 72.99 -16.71 -19.80
CA ASN A 70 71.66 -16.73 -19.19
C ASN A 70 70.77 -15.61 -19.72
N ARG A 71 71.29 -14.38 -19.88
CA ARG A 71 70.56 -13.24 -20.46
C ARG A 71 69.95 -13.49 -21.85
N LYS A 72 70.51 -14.43 -22.63
CA LYS A 72 69.94 -14.82 -23.94
C LYS A 72 68.66 -15.64 -23.82
N ILE A 73 68.38 -16.19 -22.65
CA ILE A 73 67.31 -17.16 -22.38
C ILE A 73 66.34 -16.62 -21.33
N LEU A 74 66.81 -15.78 -20.40
CA LEU A 74 66.07 -15.21 -19.28
C LEU A 74 66.32 -13.71 -19.18
N ASP A 75 65.34 -12.95 -18.67
CA ASP A 75 65.53 -11.57 -18.22
C ASP A 75 66.35 -11.58 -16.93
N GLU A 76 67.67 -11.68 -17.06
CA GLU A 76 68.57 -11.85 -15.94
C GLU A 76 68.84 -10.54 -15.20
N VAL A 77 68.86 -10.61 -13.87
CA VAL A 77 69.15 -9.47 -13.00
C VAL A 77 70.59 -9.02 -13.20
N GLU A 78 70.75 -7.74 -13.50
CA GLU A 78 72.03 -7.06 -13.61
C GLU A 78 72.48 -6.61 -12.22
N ILE A 79 73.71 -6.96 -11.87
CA ILE A 79 74.30 -6.66 -10.57
C ILE A 79 75.62 -5.92 -10.75
N ALA A 80 75.81 -4.89 -9.92
CA ALA A 80 77.07 -4.20 -9.75
C ALA A 80 77.47 -4.19 -8.27
N ILE A 81 78.77 -4.33 -8.02
CA ILE A 81 79.36 -4.37 -6.68
C ILE A 81 80.38 -3.26 -6.59
N TYR A 82 80.26 -2.42 -5.57
CA TYR A 82 81.14 -1.28 -5.30
C TYR A 82 81.77 -1.40 -3.92
N ASP A 83 82.95 -0.80 -3.75
CA ASP A 83 83.48 -0.51 -2.42
C ASP A 83 82.81 0.73 -1.80
N THR A 84 83.10 1.01 -0.52
CA THR A 84 82.54 2.19 0.18
C THR A 84 83.06 3.53 -0.37
N GLY A 85 84.10 3.52 -1.21
CA GLY A 85 84.67 4.68 -1.87
C GLY A 85 84.13 4.91 -3.29
N PHE A 86 83.09 4.16 -3.71
CA PHE A 86 82.51 4.18 -5.05
C PHE A 86 83.45 3.66 -6.16
N HIS A 87 84.38 2.75 -5.84
CA HIS A 87 85.14 2.02 -6.85
C HIS A 87 84.38 0.76 -7.26
N LEU A 88 84.14 0.61 -8.57
CA LEU A 88 83.49 -0.57 -9.14
C LEU A 88 84.39 -1.80 -8.99
N LEU A 89 83.90 -2.80 -8.25
CA LEU A 89 84.57 -4.08 -8.04
C LEU A 89 84.09 -5.13 -9.05
N TYR A 90 82.81 -5.15 -9.37
CA TYR A 90 82.22 -6.12 -10.30
C TYR A 90 80.99 -5.53 -10.98
N HIS A 91 80.77 -5.89 -12.25
CA HIS A 91 79.54 -5.60 -12.98
C HIS A 91 79.26 -6.74 -13.95
N ASP A 92 78.02 -7.22 -13.96
CA ASP A 92 77.55 -8.27 -14.88
C ASP A 92 77.65 -7.88 -16.37
N ALA A 93 77.41 -6.60 -16.71
CA ALA A 93 77.42 -6.11 -18.08
C ALA A 93 78.41 -4.94 -18.27
N GLU A 94 79.56 -5.18 -18.90
CA GLU A 94 80.51 -4.11 -19.23
C GLU A 94 80.03 -3.21 -20.38
N ASP A 95 79.10 -3.71 -21.20
CA ASP A 95 78.71 -3.10 -22.49
C ASP A 95 77.36 -2.36 -22.43
N ILE A 96 76.53 -2.62 -21.42
CA ILE A 96 75.17 -2.10 -21.28
C ILE A 96 74.93 -1.85 -19.80
N ASP A 97 74.88 -0.59 -19.41
CA ASP A 97 74.60 -0.15 -18.04
C ASP A 97 73.21 0.48 -18.03
N TYR A 98 72.21 -0.28 -17.57
CA TYR A 98 70.82 0.16 -17.55
C TYR A 98 70.56 1.18 -16.44
N VAL A 99 71.36 1.16 -15.37
CA VAL A 99 71.21 2.02 -14.20
C VAL A 99 72.58 2.50 -13.75
N LYS A 100 72.89 3.74 -14.15
CA LYS A 100 74.10 4.41 -13.69
C LYS A 100 74.00 4.71 -12.20
N GLU A 101 74.74 3.96 -11.39
CA GLU A 101 74.86 4.28 -9.98
C GLU A 101 75.49 5.67 -9.79
N SER A 102 74.91 6.46 -8.89
CA SER A 102 75.43 7.78 -8.53
C SER A 102 76.08 7.73 -7.15
N SER A 103 77.02 8.64 -6.89
CA SER A 103 77.61 8.78 -5.56
C SER A 103 76.56 9.11 -4.48
N GLU A 104 75.45 9.75 -4.86
CA GLU A 104 74.31 10.01 -3.98
C GLU A 104 73.59 8.71 -3.61
N MET A 105 73.33 7.84 -4.59
CA MET A 105 72.69 6.53 -4.38
C MET A 105 73.49 5.67 -3.38
N ILE A 106 74.81 5.63 -3.56
CA ILE A 106 75.74 4.92 -2.68
C ILE A 106 75.73 5.50 -1.27
N GLY A 107 75.74 6.83 -1.15
CA GLY A 107 75.62 7.52 0.13
C GLY A 107 74.32 7.17 0.86
N GLU A 108 73.20 7.05 0.13
CA GLU A 108 71.92 6.63 0.70
C GLU A 108 71.92 5.16 1.14
N ILE A 109 72.50 4.25 0.35
CA ILE A 109 72.63 2.83 0.72
C ILE A 109 73.44 2.67 2.00
N LEU A 110 74.58 3.39 2.12
CA LEU A 110 75.41 3.34 3.32
C LEU A 110 74.67 3.84 4.57
N LYS A 111 73.83 4.86 4.41
CA LYS A 111 73.06 5.47 5.51
C LYS A 111 71.84 4.64 5.92
N ARG A 112 71.07 4.12 4.96
CA ARG A 112 69.79 3.42 5.19
C ARG A 112 69.93 1.90 5.26
N GLY A 113 71.05 1.35 4.79
CA GLY A 113 71.30 -0.08 4.68
C GLY A 113 70.67 -0.73 3.44
N GLU A 114 69.50 -0.24 3.02
CA GLU A 114 68.78 -0.70 1.83
C GLU A 114 67.96 0.44 1.23
N ILE A 115 67.94 0.51 -0.10
CA ILE A 115 67.04 1.38 -0.86
C ILE A 115 66.41 0.60 -2.02
N SER A 116 65.18 0.97 -2.38
CA SER A 116 64.45 0.42 -3.52
C SER A 116 63.70 1.53 -4.24
N PHE A 117 63.85 1.63 -5.56
CA PHE A 117 63.18 2.66 -6.36
C PHE A 117 62.99 2.19 -7.81
N TYR A 118 62.26 2.98 -8.59
CA TYR A 118 62.14 2.84 -10.04
C TYR A 118 63.07 3.82 -10.73
N GLN A 119 63.79 3.35 -11.74
CA GLN A 119 64.53 4.18 -12.67
C GLN A 119 64.01 3.90 -14.08
N GLU A 120 63.25 4.86 -14.62
CA GLU A 120 62.42 4.66 -15.81
C GLU A 120 61.49 3.44 -15.61
N ASP A 121 61.64 2.39 -16.42
CA ASP A 121 60.86 1.15 -16.32
C ASP A 121 61.54 0.07 -15.45
N TRP A 122 62.77 0.31 -14.99
CA TRP A 122 63.58 -0.67 -14.27
C TRP A 122 63.42 -0.54 -12.76
N GLN A 123 63.38 -1.67 -12.07
CA GLN A 123 63.37 -1.71 -10.61
C GLN A 123 64.80 -1.92 -10.11
N VAL A 124 65.19 -1.09 -9.15
CA VAL A 124 66.55 -1.05 -8.61
C VAL A 124 66.49 -1.29 -7.11
N VAL A 125 67.34 -2.19 -6.63
CA VAL A 125 67.58 -2.43 -5.20
C VAL A 125 69.05 -2.22 -4.92
N GLY A 126 69.37 -1.37 -3.96
CA GLY A 126 70.72 -1.19 -3.43
C GLY A 126 70.80 -1.69 -1.99
N ILE A 127 71.75 -2.56 -1.69
CA ILE A 127 71.96 -3.10 -0.34
C ILE A 127 73.41 -2.92 0.12
N ARG A 128 73.57 -2.73 1.43
CA ARG A 128 74.87 -2.85 2.09
C ARG A 128 75.15 -4.32 2.38
N TYR A 129 76.26 -4.83 1.87
CA TYR A 129 76.70 -6.21 2.03
C TYR A 129 77.99 -6.25 2.87
N GLU A 130 78.07 -7.10 3.90
CA GLU A 130 79.24 -7.18 4.78
C GLU A 130 79.97 -8.51 4.56
N PHE A 131 81.27 -8.45 4.27
CA PHE A 131 82.10 -9.62 4.05
C PHE A 131 83.51 -9.43 4.63
N ASN A 132 83.96 -10.41 5.44
CA ASN A 132 85.26 -10.39 6.12
C ASN A 132 85.56 -9.06 6.87
N GLY A 133 84.55 -8.49 7.53
CA GLY A 133 84.67 -7.26 8.31
C GLY A 133 84.75 -5.97 7.48
N LYS A 134 84.56 -6.04 6.16
CA LYS A 134 84.45 -4.88 5.26
C LYS A 134 83.04 -4.76 4.70
N SER A 135 82.57 -3.53 4.51
CA SER A 135 81.29 -3.25 3.85
C SER A 135 81.50 -3.04 2.35
N TYR A 136 80.56 -3.55 1.58
CA TYR A 136 80.43 -3.41 0.14
C TYR A 136 79.02 -2.96 -0.18
N ILE A 137 78.83 -2.43 -1.38
CA ILE A 137 77.52 -2.01 -1.88
C ILE A 137 77.20 -2.87 -3.08
N VAL A 138 75.99 -3.44 -3.08
CA VAL A 138 75.52 -4.29 -4.16
C VAL A 138 74.23 -3.68 -4.68
N THR A 139 74.22 -3.34 -5.96
CA THR A 139 73.04 -2.88 -6.69
C THR A 139 72.54 -4.01 -7.59
N ALA A 140 71.22 -4.19 -7.63
CA ALA A 140 70.55 -5.15 -8.48
C ALA A 140 69.43 -4.45 -9.25
N THR A 141 69.43 -4.63 -10.57
CA THR A 141 68.55 -3.96 -11.51
C THR A 141 67.94 -4.98 -12.46
N ALA A 142 66.61 -4.96 -12.61
CA ALA A 142 65.94 -5.71 -13.68
C ALA A 142 64.55 -5.15 -14.01
N TYR A 143 64.03 -5.52 -15.18
CA TYR A 143 62.68 -5.19 -15.63
C TYR A 143 61.74 -6.36 -15.36
N ASP A 144 60.61 -6.11 -14.69
CA ASP A 144 59.65 -7.16 -14.29
C ASP A 144 58.71 -7.59 -15.45
N HIS A 145 59.28 -8.11 -16.54
CA HIS A 145 58.51 -8.56 -17.69
C HIS A 145 57.45 -9.61 -17.31
N TYR A 146 57.84 -10.55 -16.43
CA TYR A 146 56.97 -11.63 -15.99
C TYR A 146 55.81 -11.13 -15.11
N GLY A 147 56.05 -10.21 -14.19
CA GLY A 147 55.00 -9.62 -13.36
C GLY A 147 54.05 -8.74 -14.16
N PHE A 148 54.55 -7.93 -15.11
CA PHE A 148 53.69 -7.14 -16.00
C PHE A 148 52.85 -8.00 -16.94
N THR A 149 53.40 -9.09 -17.49
CA THR A 149 52.60 -10.03 -18.32
C THR A 149 51.52 -10.74 -17.50
N LYS A 150 51.82 -11.13 -16.25
CA LYS A 150 50.80 -11.64 -15.30
C LYS A 150 49.71 -10.61 -15.01
N LEU A 151 50.08 -9.36 -14.74
CA LEU A 151 49.13 -8.29 -14.45
C LEU A 151 48.24 -7.96 -15.65
N ASN A 152 48.78 -7.99 -16.87
CA ASN A 152 48.01 -7.82 -18.10
C ASN A 152 47.05 -9.00 -18.35
N ARG A 153 47.46 -10.23 -18.01
CA ARG A 153 46.56 -11.40 -18.07
C ARG A 153 45.42 -11.26 -17.07
N LEU A 154 45.72 -10.89 -15.82
CA LEU A 154 44.72 -10.60 -14.79
C LEU A 154 43.71 -9.54 -15.28
N LEU A 155 44.18 -8.46 -15.89
CA LEU A 155 43.30 -7.41 -16.44
C LEU A 155 42.34 -7.97 -17.49
N LYS A 156 42.84 -8.77 -18.44
CA LYS A 156 42.01 -9.40 -19.48
C LYS A 156 40.98 -10.36 -18.87
N ASP A 157 41.39 -11.16 -17.88
CA ASP A 157 40.50 -12.08 -17.17
C ASP A 157 39.41 -11.30 -16.41
N CYS A 158 39.76 -10.22 -15.73
CA CYS A 158 38.79 -9.33 -15.06
C CYS A 158 37.80 -8.72 -16.05
N ILE A 159 38.25 -8.23 -17.21
CA ILE A 159 37.36 -7.67 -18.25
C ILE A 159 36.41 -8.74 -18.81
N LEU A 160 36.93 -9.95 -19.08
CA LEU A 160 36.11 -11.06 -19.57
C LEU A 160 35.02 -11.43 -18.57
N VAL A 161 35.40 -11.64 -17.30
CA VAL A 161 34.46 -11.97 -16.22
C VAL A 161 33.44 -10.86 -16.05
N PHE A 162 33.86 -9.59 -16.07
CA PHE A 162 32.95 -8.44 -15.95
C PHE A 162 31.86 -8.44 -17.03
N ILE A 163 32.23 -8.65 -18.30
CA ILE A 163 31.27 -8.70 -19.42
C ILE A 163 30.28 -9.86 -19.25
N ILE A 164 30.79 -11.06 -18.92
CA ILE A 164 29.96 -12.25 -18.70
C ILE A 164 29.00 -12.05 -17.53
N SER A 165 29.48 -11.49 -16.41
CA SER A 165 28.67 -11.21 -15.23
C SER A 165 27.55 -10.21 -15.54
N ILE A 166 27.83 -9.12 -16.25
CA ILE A 166 26.80 -8.14 -16.64
C ILE A 166 25.71 -8.81 -17.49
N LEU A 167 26.10 -9.61 -18.49
CA LEU A 167 25.15 -10.31 -19.33
C LEU A 167 24.26 -11.26 -18.51
N PHE A 168 24.86 -12.04 -17.61
CA PHE A 168 24.14 -12.95 -16.73
C PHE A 168 23.17 -12.21 -15.80
N ILE A 169 23.63 -11.13 -15.15
CA ILE A 169 22.81 -10.30 -14.25
C ILE A 169 21.64 -9.67 -15.01
N TYR A 170 21.86 -9.18 -16.22
CA TYR A 170 20.78 -8.61 -17.03
C TYR A 170 19.71 -9.66 -17.36
N LEU A 171 20.11 -10.86 -17.78
CA LEU A 171 19.19 -11.96 -18.08
C LEU A 171 18.42 -12.42 -16.82
N ALA A 172 19.11 -12.62 -15.71
CA ALA A 172 18.50 -12.98 -14.43
C ALA A 172 17.52 -11.89 -13.96
N GLY A 173 17.94 -10.63 -13.98
CA GLY A 173 17.12 -9.48 -13.60
C GLY A 173 15.85 -9.37 -14.45
N ARG A 174 15.93 -9.65 -15.75
CA ARG A 174 14.76 -9.68 -16.63
C ARG A 174 13.79 -10.82 -16.29
N PHE A 175 14.31 -12.00 -15.95
CA PHE A 175 13.52 -13.17 -15.55
C PHE A 175 12.78 -12.93 -14.23
N PHE A 176 13.49 -12.51 -13.17
CA PHE A 176 12.90 -12.26 -11.85
C PHE A 176 11.90 -11.10 -11.85
N SER A 177 12.22 -10.00 -12.56
CA SER A 177 11.33 -8.84 -12.68
C SER A 177 10.02 -9.18 -13.39
N GLY A 178 10.03 -10.13 -14.33
CA GLY A 178 8.81 -10.70 -14.91
C GLY A 178 7.95 -11.36 -13.85
N LYS A 179 8.51 -12.34 -13.13
CA LYS A 179 7.79 -13.13 -12.12
C LYS A 179 7.16 -12.29 -11.00
N VAL A 180 7.81 -11.20 -10.60
CA VAL A 180 7.31 -10.30 -9.54
C VAL A 180 6.26 -9.31 -10.06
N LEU A 181 6.42 -8.77 -11.28
CA LEU A 181 5.54 -7.71 -11.79
C LEU A 181 4.38 -8.23 -12.65
N ASP A 182 4.44 -9.46 -13.16
CA ASP A 182 3.35 -10.05 -13.96
C ASP A 182 2.01 -10.09 -13.18
N PRO A 183 1.95 -10.48 -11.89
CA PRO A 183 0.71 -10.42 -11.11
C PRO A 183 0.12 -9.01 -11.04
N VAL A 184 0.95 -7.98 -10.83
CA VAL A 184 0.50 -6.58 -10.75
C VAL A 184 -0.12 -6.11 -12.07
N ILE A 185 0.46 -6.54 -13.19
CA ILE A 185 -0.09 -6.23 -14.53
C ILE A 185 -1.44 -6.92 -14.71
N GLU A 186 -1.58 -8.19 -14.32
CA GLU A 186 -2.85 -8.90 -14.40
C GLU A 186 -3.93 -8.23 -13.51
N MET A 187 -3.57 -7.84 -12.29
CA MET A 187 -4.47 -7.10 -11.39
C MET A 187 -4.94 -5.80 -12.03
N THR A 188 -4.03 -5.04 -12.63
CA THR A 188 -4.33 -3.76 -13.29
C THR A 188 -5.25 -3.95 -14.50
N GLU A 189 -4.98 -4.94 -15.34
CA GLU A 189 -5.83 -5.22 -16.52
C GLU A 189 -7.22 -5.70 -16.11
N ARG A 190 -7.33 -6.55 -15.08
CA ARG A 190 -8.64 -6.94 -14.52
C ARG A 190 -9.39 -5.73 -13.98
N ALA A 191 -8.73 -4.89 -13.18
CA ALA A 191 -9.33 -3.71 -12.58
C ALA A 191 -9.88 -2.73 -13.64
N LYS A 192 -9.24 -2.60 -14.80
CA LYS A 192 -9.73 -1.77 -15.92
C LYS A 192 -11.04 -2.27 -16.55
N VAL A 193 -11.31 -3.57 -16.49
CA VAL A 193 -12.53 -4.18 -17.07
C VAL A 193 -13.69 -4.17 -16.08
N ILE A 194 -13.41 -3.99 -14.79
CA ILE A 194 -14.44 -3.86 -13.76
C ILE A 194 -15.21 -2.55 -13.99
N SER A 195 -16.52 -2.69 -14.10
CA SER A 195 -17.47 -1.61 -14.32
C SER A 195 -18.69 -1.81 -13.44
N ALA A 196 -19.59 -0.83 -13.36
CA ALA A 196 -20.85 -0.97 -12.62
C ALA A 196 -21.71 -2.17 -13.07
N THR A 197 -21.49 -2.70 -14.29
CA THR A 197 -22.18 -3.88 -14.83
C THR A 197 -21.44 -5.20 -14.65
N SER A 198 -20.21 -5.17 -14.14
CA SER A 198 -19.32 -6.34 -14.00
C SER A 198 -18.60 -6.36 -12.64
N LEU A 199 -19.34 -5.98 -11.59
CA LEU A 199 -18.83 -5.94 -10.21
C LEU A 199 -18.62 -7.33 -9.61
N ASP A 200 -19.17 -8.38 -10.23
CA ASP A 200 -18.99 -9.80 -9.87
C ASP A 200 -17.58 -10.32 -10.16
N LEU A 201 -16.86 -9.64 -11.07
CA LEU A 201 -15.48 -9.97 -11.37
C LEU A 201 -14.59 -9.75 -10.14
N ARG A 202 -13.63 -10.65 -9.96
CA ARG A 202 -12.66 -10.59 -8.87
C ARG A 202 -11.23 -10.59 -9.39
N ILE A 203 -10.37 -9.92 -8.64
CA ILE A 203 -8.93 -10.01 -8.83
C ILE A 203 -8.47 -11.37 -8.31
N LYS A 204 -7.78 -12.14 -9.16
CA LYS A 204 -7.19 -13.42 -8.74
C LYS A 204 -6.05 -13.15 -7.77
N SER A 205 -6.14 -13.71 -6.57
CA SER A 205 -4.97 -13.93 -5.73
C SER A 205 -4.22 -15.17 -6.25
N ASN A 206 -2.90 -15.07 -6.29
CA ASN A 206 -1.98 -16.17 -6.58
C ASN A 206 -1.88 -17.19 -5.43
N GLY A 207 -2.69 -17.05 -4.37
CA GLY A 207 -2.75 -17.97 -3.23
C GLY A 207 -1.52 -17.94 -2.33
N SER A 208 -0.57 -17.02 -2.59
CA SER A 208 0.56 -16.75 -1.71
C SER A 208 0.11 -15.92 -0.51
N ARG A 209 0.87 -15.98 0.59
CA ARG A 209 0.68 -15.09 1.75
C ARG A 209 1.62 -13.88 1.65
N ASP A 210 1.69 -13.27 0.48
CA ASP A 210 2.49 -12.07 0.23
C ASP A 210 1.62 -10.80 0.21
N GLU A 211 2.28 -9.64 0.20
CA GLU A 211 1.65 -8.32 0.20
C GLU A 211 0.77 -8.09 -1.05
N LEU A 212 1.06 -8.78 -2.15
CA LEU A 212 0.25 -8.70 -3.38
C LEU A 212 -1.08 -9.43 -3.21
N SER A 213 -1.10 -10.59 -2.54
CA SER A 213 -2.34 -11.29 -2.21
C SER A 213 -3.19 -10.53 -1.19
N GLU A 214 -2.59 -9.90 -0.19
CA GLU A 214 -3.30 -9.02 0.75
C GLU A 214 -3.96 -7.84 0.02
N LEU A 215 -3.24 -7.21 -0.91
CA LEU A 215 -3.78 -6.14 -1.74
C LEU A 215 -4.94 -6.64 -2.62
N ALA A 216 -4.81 -7.82 -3.23
CA ALA A 216 -5.89 -8.42 -4.02
C ALA A 216 -7.15 -8.68 -3.18
N ASN A 217 -7.00 -9.19 -1.96
CA ASN A 217 -8.11 -9.44 -1.05
C ASN A 217 -8.79 -8.14 -0.61
N THR A 218 -8.02 -7.13 -0.23
CA THR A 218 -8.56 -5.81 0.14
C THR A 218 -9.36 -5.19 -1.01
N PHE A 219 -8.86 -5.32 -2.25
CA PHE A 219 -9.59 -4.85 -3.43
C PHE A 219 -10.88 -5.65 -3.64
N ASN A 220 -10.86 -6.97 -3.48
CA ASN A 220 -12.04 -7.81 -3.59
C ASN A 220 -13.09 -7.52 -2.51
N GLU A 221 -12.68 -7.18 -1.27
CA GLU A 221 -13.61 -6.73 -0.22
C GLU A 221 -14.27 -5.40 -0.59
N MET A 222 -13.51 -4.44 -1.11
CA MET A 222 -14.05 -3.17 -1.61
C MET A 222 -15.06 -3.41 -2.74
N LEU A 223 -14.74 -4.28 -3.70
CA LEU A 223 -15.65 -4.67 -4.77
C LEU A 223 -16.93 -5.30 -4.23
N GLY A 224 -16.84 -6.17 -3.23
CA GLY A 224 -18.01 -6.75 -2.58
C GLY A 224 -18.92 -5.71 -1.92
N ARG A 225 -18.34 -4.71 -1.25
CA ARG A 225 -19.12 -3.59 -0.68
C ARG A 225 -19.79 -2.75 -1.77
N LEU A 226 -19.10 -2.51 -2.89
CA LEU A 226 -19.66 -1.78 -4.03
C LEU A 226 -20.80 -2.57 -4.70
N GLU A 227 -20.60 -3.87 -4.93
CA GLU A 227 -21.60 -4.76 -5.51
C GLU A 227 -22.88 -4.76 -4.67
N ASN A 228 -22.77 -4.99 -3.35
CA ASN A 228 -23.91 -4.96 -2.43
C ASN A 228 -24.64 -3.60 -2.44
N SER A 229 -23.90 -2.49 -2.55
CA SER A 229 -24.47 -1.14 -2.61
C SER A 229 -25.24 -0.92 -3.93
N PHE A 230 -24.67 -1.35 -5.06
CA PHE A 230 -25.31 -1.27 -6.37
C PHE A 230 -26.55 -2.16 -6.47
N GLU A 231 -26.49 -3.39 -5.95
CA GLU A 231 -27.66 -4.27 -5.89
C GLU A 231 -28.77 -3.66 -5.04
N SER A 232 -28.43 -3.13 -3.86
CA SER A 232 -29.39 -2.44 -2.99
C SER A 232 -30.04 -1.24 -3.69
N GLN A 233 -29.26 -0.44 -4.43
CA GLN A 233 -29.78 0.67 -5.24
C GLN A 233 -30.70 0.17 -6.37
N LYS A 234 -30.33 -0.92 -7.06
CA LYS A 234 -31.15 -1.52 -8.11
C LYS A 234 -32.48 -2.02 -7.57
N HIS A 235 -32.47 -2.72 -6.44
CA HIS A 235 -33.67 -3.17 -5.74
C HIS A 235 -34.53 -1.98 -5.31
N PHE A 236 -33.93 -0.92 -4.77
CA PHE A 236 -34.64 0.30 -4.39
C PHE A 236 -35.36 0.95 -5.58
N VAL A 237 -34.69 1.15 -6.72
CA VAL A 237 -35.29 1.73 -7.94
C VAL A 237 -36.40 0.84 -8.52
N SER A 238 -36.19 -0.48 -8.51
CA SER A 238 -37.19 -1.44 -8.98
C SER A 238 -38.44 -1.39 -8.10
N ASN A 239 -38.28 -1.39 -6.77
CA ASN A 239 -39.38 -1.33 -5.82
C ASN A 239 -40.16 0.00 -5.93
N ILE A 240 -39.47 1.15 -6.05
CA ILE A 240 -40.13 2.44 -6.33
C ILE A 240 -41.02 2.34 -7.56
N SER A 241 -40.48 1.78 -8.65
CA SER A 241 -41.21 1.68 -9.91
C SER A 241 -42.47 0.83 -9.77
N HIS A 242 -42.43 -0.25 -8.99
CA HIS A 242 -43.59 -1.10 -8.71
C HIS A 242 -44.63 -0.42 -7.81
N GLU A 243 -44.19 0.22 -6.73
CA GLU A 243 -45.07 0.91 -5.77
C GLU A 243 -45.77 2.14 -6.39
N ILE A 244 -45.18 2.78 -7.41
CA ILE A 244 -45.83 3.84 -8.17
C ILE A 244 -46.79 3.27 -9.23
N ARG A 245 -46.38 2.22 -9.95
CA ARG A 245 -47.16 1.68 -11.09
C ARG A 245 -48.52 1.15 -10.67
N THR A 246 -48.60 0.45 -9.54
CA THR A 246 -49.84 -0.20 -9.06
C THR A 246 -50.99 0.79 -8.82
N PRO A 247 -50.86 1.81 -7.94
CA PRO A 247 -51.92 2.79 -7.73
C PRO A 247 -52.18 3.66 -8.97
N LEU A 248 -51.15 3.95 -9.77
CA LEU A 248 -51.34 4.71 -11.00
C LEU A 248 -52.21 3.95 -12.01
N ALA A 249 -51.97 2.65 -12.19
CA ALA A 249 -52.78 1.81 -13.06
C ALA A 249 -54.23 1.67 -12.55
N ALA A 250 -54.42 1.59 -11.22
CA ALA A 250 -55.76 1.56 -10.62
C ALA A 250 -56.54 2.85 -10.91
N ILE A 251 -55.92 4.02 -10.71
CA ILE A 251 -56.50 5.33 -11.04
C ILE A 251 -56.89 5.39 -12.52
N ILE A 252 -55.97 5.04 -13.42
CA ILE A 252 -56.25 5.05 -14.87
C ILE A 252 -57.44 4.15 -15.20
N THR A 253 -57.44 2.92 -14.70
CA THR A 253 -58.50 1.94 -14.95
C THR A 253 -59.86 2.42 -14.42
N GLU A 254 -59.90 2.98 -13.21
CA GLU A 254 -61.15 3.50 -12.62
C GLU A 254 -61.73 4.67 -13.41
N LEU A 255 -60.86 5.55 -13.90
CA LEU A 255 -61.26 6.71 -14.71
C LEU A 255 -61.71 6.29 -16.11
N GLU A 256 -60.98 5.39 -16.78
CA GLU A 256 -61.35 4.83 -18.09
C GLU A 256 -62.71 4.13 -18.02
N LEU A 257 -62.89 3.21 -17.07
CA LEU A 257 -64.16 2.50 -16.90
C LEU A 257 -65.33 3.42 -16.54
N SER A 258 -65.05 4.54 -15.85
CA SER A 258 -66.07 5.56 -15.54
C SER A 258 -66.42 6.39 -16.78
N SER A 259 -65.46 6.63 -17.67
CA SER A 259 -65.67 7.39 -18.90
C SER A 259 -66.40 6.58 -19.98
N ASP A 260 -66.12 5.27 -20.08
CA ASP A 260 -66.59 4.42 -21.18
C ASP A 260 -68.01 3.84 -20.99
N ARG A 261 -68.54 3.86 -19.77
CA ARG A 261 -69.86 3.27 -19.44
C ARG A 261 -70.72 4.26 -18.67
N GLU A 262 -72.00 4.38 -19.04
CA GLU A 262 -72.98 5.06 -18.21
C GLU A 262 -73.12 4.33 -16.87
N ARG A 263 -72.99 5.10 -15.79
CA ARG A 263 -73.06 4.62 -14.41
C ARG A 263 -74.05 5.44 -13.60
N THR A 264 -74.50 4.87 -12.50
CA THR A 264 -75.27 5.61 -11.51
C THR A 264 -74.42 6.70 -10.85
N ARG A 265 -75.06 7.73 -10.30
CA ARG A 265 -74.37 8.80 -9.59
C ARG A 265 -73.54 8.27 -8.41
N GLU A 266 -74.01 7.22 -7.76
CA GLU A 266 -73.39 6.55 -6.64
C GLU A 266 -72.10 5.83 -7.07
N GLU A 267 -72.12 5.13 -8.20
CA GLU A 267 -70.94 4.47 -8.78
C GLU A 267 -69.87 5.48 -9.22
N TYR A 268 -70.25 6.61 -9.80
CA TYR A 268 -69.30 7.69 -10.10
C TYR A 268 -68.64 8.25 -8.84
N LYS A 269 -69.41 8.48 -7.78
CA LYS A 269 -68.87 8.95 -6.49
C LYS A 269 -67.94 7.92 -5.87
N ALA A 270 -68.22 6.63 -6.03
CA ALA A 270 -67.34 5.56 -5.57
C ALA A 270 -66.02 5.56 -6.34
N ALA A 271 -66.06 5.54 -7.68
CA ALA A 271 -64.86 5.58 -8.52
C ALA A 271 -64.00 6.84 -8.27
N ILE A 272 -64.61 8.01 -8.09
CA ILE A 272 -63.88 9.24 -7.73
C ILE A 272 -63.23 9.10 -6.36
N ARG A 273 -63.91 8.49 -5.39
CA ARG A 273 -63.38 8.29 -4.04
C ARG A 273 -62.19 7.33 -4.05
N ASP A 274 -62.27 6.25 -4.81
CA ASP A 274 -61.22 5.25 -4.93
C ASP A 274 -59.99 5.83 -5.66
N ALA A 275 -60.19 6.52 -6.78
CA ALA A 275 -59.12 7.20 -7.50
C ALA A 275 -58.44 8.29 -6.66
N LEU A 276 -59.22 9.06 -5.88
CA LEU A 276 -58.68 10.05 -4.95
C LEU A 276 -57.87 9.38 -3.83
N LEU A 277 -58.29 8.22 -3.35
CA LEU A 277 -57.60 7.46 -2.30
C LEU A 277 -56.24 6.97 -2.82
N ASP A 278 -56.18 6.43 -4.04
CA ASP A 278 -54.93 6.01 -4.65
C ASP A 278 -54.02 7.17 -5.04
N ALA A 279 -54.57 8.31 -5.48
CA ALA A 279 -53.80 9.53 -5.72
C ALA A 279 -53.16 10.06 -4.43
N ARG A 280 -53.87 10.00 -3.29
CA ARG A 280 -53.32 10.35 -1.97
C ARG A 280 -52.22 9.40 -1.53
N LYS A 281 -52.33 8.09 -1.82
CA LYS A 281 -51.24 7.13 -1.56
C LYS A 281 -49.99 7.47 -2.35
N LEU A 282 -50.13 7.81 -3.64
CA LEU A 282 -49.02 8.25 -4.48
C LEU A 282 -48.36 9.52 -3.95
N ALA A 283 -49.14 10.51 -3.54
CA ALA A 283 -48.62 11.75 -2.95
C ALA A 283 -47.84 11.46 -1.65
N HIS A 284 -48.35 10.59 -0.78
CA HIS A 284 -47.65 10.16 0.42
C HIS A 284 -46.33 9.46 0.09
N LEU A 285 -46.33 8.50 -0.85
CA LEU A 285 -45.12 7.80 -1.28
C LEU A 285 -44.07 8.78 -1.82
N SER A 286 -44.48 9.73 -2.66
CA SER A 286 -43.60 10.76 -3.22
C SER A 286 -42.96 11.62 -2.14
N ASN A 287 -43.73 12.05 -1.13
CA ASN A 287 -43.20 12.81 -0.01
C ASN A 287 -42.22 11.96 0.82
N SER A 288 -42.54 10.70 1.13
CA SER A 288 -41.63 9.80 1.84
C SER A 288 -40.30 9.60 1.11
N LEU A 289 -40.32 9.52 -0.23
CA LEU A 289 -39.10 9.44 -1.04
C LEU A 289 -38.29 10.73 -1.01
N LEU A 290 -38.96 11.89 -1.03
CA LEU A 290 -38.29 13.19 -0.91
C LEU A 290 -37.64 13.34 0.49
N ASP A 291 -38.33 12.93 1.54
CA ASP A 291 -37.79 12.96 2.90
C ASP A 291 -36.61 11.99 3.05
N MET A 292 -36.67 10.82 2.40
CA MET A 292 -35.55 9.88 2.33
C MET A 292 -34.33 10.46 1.61
N ALA A 293 -34.54 11.20 0.52
CA ALA A 293 -33.46 11.91 -0.17
C ALA A 293 -32.86 13.00 0.74
N LYS A 294 -33.70 13.80 1.41
CA LYS A 294 -33.24 14.84 2.35
C LYS A 294 -32.45 14.28 3.52
N ALA A 295 -32.90 13.17 4.10
CA ALA A 295 -32.19 12.47 5.18
C ALA A 295 -30.88 11.81 4.72
N SER A 296 -30.63 11.76 3.40
CA SER A 296 -29.39 11.24 2.81
C SER A 296 -28.41 12.34 2.35
N TYR A 297 -28.74 13.63 2.56
CA TYR A 297 -27.81 14.72 2.30
C TYR A 297 -26.67 14.76 3.32
N ASP A 298 -25.58 15.45 2.96
CA ASP A 298 -24.50 15.74 3.90
C ASP A 298 -25.08 16.50 5.11
N PRO A 299 -24.80 16.09 6.36
CA PRO A 299 -25.20 16.83 7.55
C PRO A 299 -24.85 18.32 7.50
N ALA A 300 -23.78 18.70 6.80
CA ALA A 300 -23.37 20.10 6.62
C ALA A 300 -24.35 20.94 5.78
N GLU A 301 -25.16 20.30 4.94
CA GLU A 301 -26.18 20.97 4.10
C GLU A 301 -27.53 21.10 4.82
N ILE A 302 -27.68 20.49 6.00
CA ILE A 302 -28.91 20.50 6.77
C ILE A 302 -28.79 21.50 7.91
N ALA A 303 -29.73 22.43 8.00
CA ALA A 303 -29.79 23.37 9.12
C ALA A 303 -30.24 22.64 10.39
N PHE A 304 -29.30 22.45 11.32
CA PHE A 304 -29.55 21.99 12.68
C PHE A 304 -29.72 23.19 13.60
N LYS A 305 -30.70 23.12 14.49
CA LYS A 305 -30.95 24.13 15.52
C LYS A 305 -31.33 23.43 16.82
N GLU A 306 -31.26 24.17 17.92
CA GLU A 306 -31.85 23.73 19.17
C GLU A 306 -33.37 23.57 19.00
N VAL A 307 -33.86 22.36 19.29
CA VAL A 307 -35.28 22.01 19.20
C VAL A 307 -35.71 21.19 20.40
N ARG A 308 -36.92 21.45 20.89
CA ARG A 308 -37.55 20.76 22.00
C ARG A 308 -38.28 19.50 21.53
N ILE A 309 -37.97 18.35 22.13
CA ILE A 309 -38.54 17.06 21.71
C ILE A 309 -40.02 16.93 22.04
N ASP A 310 -40.49 17.46 23.17
CA ASP A 310 -41.91 17.47 23.54
C ASP A 310 -42.77 18.20 22.52
N GLU A 311 -42.33 19.37 22.05
CA GLU A 311 -43.04 20.12 21.01
C GLU A 311 -43.18 19.30 19.72
N ILE A 312 -42.09 18.64 19.29
CA ILE A 312 -42.09 17.81 18.09
C ILE A 312 -43.01 16.58 18.27
N LEU A 313 -43.02 15.95 19.44
CA LEU A 313 -43.91 14.82 19.74
C LEU A 313 -45.39 15.24 19.72
N LEU A 314 -45.70 16.40 20.30
CA LEU A 314 -47.06 16.96 20.29
C LEU A 314 -47.52 17.30 18.88
N ASP A 315 -46.65 17.90 18.07
CA ASP A 315 -46.92 18.22 16.67
C ASP A 315 -47.14 16.96 15.82
N ALA A 316 -46.27 15.96 15.98
CA ALA A 316 -46.39 14.66 15.30
C ALA A 316 -47.72 13.97 15.65
N ARG A 317 -48.07 13.96 16.95
CA ARG A 317 -49.35 13.44 17.44
C ARG A 317 -50.53 14.21 16.81
N TYR A 318 -50.52 15.54 16.87
CA TYR A 318 -51.60 16.37 16.35
C TYR A 318 -51.82 16.14 14.84
N GLN A 319 -50.73 16.12 14.06
CA GLN A 319 -50.76 15.84 12.64
C GLN A 319 -51.40 14.47 12.35
N LEU A 320 -50.98 13.44 13.09
CA LEU A 320 -51.44 12.08 12.85
C LEU A 320 -52.91 11.88 13.27
N GLN A 321 -53.33 12.43 14.41
CA GLN A 321 -54.72 12.37 14.88
C GLN A 321 -55.68 13.16 13.97
N LYS A 322 -55.21 14.26 13.37
CA LYS A 322 -56.00 15.03 12.39
C LYS A 322 -56.25 14.22 11.11
N ALA A 323 -55.26 13.46 10.65
CA ALA A 323 -55.40 12.59 9.48
C ALA A 323 -56.21 11.32 9.80
N ASN A 324 -56.07 10.79 11.02
CA ASN A 324 -56.71 9.55 11.47
C ASN A 324 -57.38 9.74 12.85
N PRO A 325 -58.63 10.23 12.89
CA PRO A 325 -59.31 10.54 14.15
C PRO A 325 -59.52 9.34 15.09
N SER A 326 -59.39 8.11 14.59
CA SER A 326 -59.49 6.89 15.39
C SER A 326 -58.22 6.55 16.19
N TYR A 327 -57.09 7.20 15.90
CA TYR A 327 -55.81 6.88 16.54
C TYR A 327 -55.70 7.53 17.92
N ARG A 328 -55.23 6.73 18.89
CA ARG A 328 -54.99 7.16 20.27
C ARG A 328 -53.49 7.18 20.50
N ILE A 329 -52.96 8.34 20.87
CA ILE A 329 -51.52 8.51 21.10
C ILE A 329 -51.36 9.15 22.46
N ASP A 330 -50.73 8.43 23.37
CA ASP A 330 -50.44 8.86 24.73
C ASP A 330 -48.95 9.14 24.86
N ILE A 331 -48.61 10.24 25.53
CA ILE A 331 -47.24 10.70 25.76
C ILE A 331 -47.06 10.77 27.27
N HIS A 332 -46.19 9.94 27.83
CA HIS A 332 -45.88 9.89 29.25
C HIS A 332 -44.44 10.28 29.50
N PHE A 333 -44.21 11.17 30.46
CA PHE A 333 -42.88 11.51 30.95
C PHE A 333 -42.62 10.71 32.23
N GLU A 334 -41.52 9.95 32.28
CA GLU A 334 -41.18 9.15 33.48
C GLU A 334 -40.74 10.02 34.65
N ASN A 335 -40.05 11.12 34.34
CA ASN A 335 -39.54 12.07 35.33
C ASN A 335 -39.84 13.49 34.83
N ASP A 336 -39.98 14.42 35.78
CA ASP A 336 -39.92 15.84 35.48
C ASP A 336 -38.50 16.22 35.05
N PHE A 337 -38.38 17.26 34.22
CA PHE A 337 -37.10 17.84 33.82
C PHE A 337 -36.97 19.24 34.44
N ASP A 338 -35.80 19.52 35.00
CA ASP A 338 -35.50 20.76 35.73
C ASP A 338 -35.01 21.87 34.80
N SER A 339 -34.59 21.52 33.57
CA SER A 339 -34.04 22.45 32.58
C SER A 339 -34.52 22.11 31.17
N ASP A 340 -34.81 23.15 30.38
CA ASP A 340 -35.15 23.03 28.95
C ASP A 340 -34.04 22.28 28.17
N ASN A 341 -32.78 22.39 28.59
CA ASN A 341 -31.67 21.67 27.94
C ASN A 341 -31.83 20.15 28.01
N GLN A 342 -32.47 19.61 29.05
CA GLN A 342 -32.66 18.16 29.20
C GLN A 342 -33.66 17.60 28.17
N ILE A 343 -34.53 18.44 27.61
CA ILE A 343 -35.51 18.06 26.59
C ILE A 343 -35.20 18.63 25.19
N SER A 344 -34.19 19.49 25.10
CA SER A 344 -33.69 20.04 23.86
C SER A 344 -32.60 19.16 23.23
N VAL A 345 -32.64 19.04 21.90
CA VAL A 345 -31.59 18.40 21.10
C VAL A 345 -31.14 19.34 19.98
N ASN A 346 -29.91 19.20 19.52
CA ASN A 346 -29.48 19.86 18.29
C ASN A 346 -29.94 19.03 17.09
N GLY A 347 -30.94 19.52 16.35
CA GLY A 347 -31.59 18.73 15.31
C GLY A 347 -32.36 19.53 14.27
N ASN A 348 -32.87 18.80 13.28
CA ASN A 348 -33.79 19.31 12.28
C ASN A 348 -35.23 18.96 12.68
N GLU A 349 -35.97 19.97 13.13
CA GLU A 349 -37.37 19.86 13.59
C GLU A 349 -38.28 19.08 12.64
N TYR A 350 -38.19 19.38 11.33
CA TYR A 350 -39.02 18.75 10.31
C TYR A 350 -38.72 17.25 10.22
N LEU A 351 -37.45 16.86 10.11
CA LEU A 351 -37.07 15.45 9.98
C LEU A 351 -37.43 14.65 11.23
N LEU A 352 -37.15 15.16 12.43
CA LEU A 352 -37.54 14.50 13.67
C LEU A 352 -39.06 14.31 13.76
N LYS A 353 -39.85 15.29 13.33
CA LYS A 353 -41.31 15.15 13.24
C LYS A 353 -41.72 14.01 12.30
N VAL A 354 -41.08 13.88 11.14
CA VAL A 354 -41.33 12.76 10.21
C VAL A 354 -41.00 11.42 10.89
N ALA A 355 -39.86 11.31 11.55
CA ALA A 355 -39.44 10.09 12.25
C ALA A 355 -40.45 9.67 13.35
N PHE A 356 -40.87 10.61 14.20
CA PHE A 356 -41.83 10.32 15.28
C PHE A 356 -43.24 10.04 14.74
N THR A 357 -43.68 10.75 13.70
CA THR A 357 -44.95 10.46 13.04
C THR A 357 -44.97 9.04 12.50
N ASN A 358 -43.89 8.57 11.88
CA ASN A 358 -43.79 7.19 11.39
C ASN A 358 -43.85 6.16 12.52
N LEU A 359 -43.20 6.41 13.65
CA LEU A 359 -43.21 5.50 14.81
C LEU A 359 -44.61 5.43 15.44
N PHE A 360 -45.27 6.56 15.66
CA PHE A 360 -46.65 6.59 16.14
C PHE A 360 -47.61 5.91 15.17
N GLU A 361 -47.44 6.17 13.87
CA GLU A 361 -48.31 5.59 12.86
C GLU A 361 -48.17 4.06 12.82
N ASN A 362 -46.94 3.53 12.95
CA ASN A 362 -46.73 2.08 13.06
C ASN A 362 -47.39 1.50 14.31
N GLY A 363 -47.20 2.11 15.49
CA GLY A 363 -47.82 1.61 16.72
C GLY A 363 -49.35 1.55 16.61
N CYS A 364 -49.97 2.59 16.05
CA CYS A 364 -51.42 2.63 15.81
C CYS A 364 -51.89 1.67 14.71
N LYS A 365 -51.11 1.47 13.64
CA LYS A 365 -51.47 0.61 12.49
C LYS A 365 -51.45 -0.88 12.87
N PHE A 366 -50.51 -1.29 13.70
CA PHE A 366 -50.28 -2.70 14.02
C PHE A 366 -50.90 -3.13 15.36
N SER A 367 -51.52 -2.20 16.10
CA SER A 367 -52.29 -2.49 17.30
C SER A 367 -53.80 -2.57 17.06
N GLY A 368 -54.45 -3.59 17.64
CA GLY A 368 -55.90 -3.82 17.50
C GLY A 368 -56.76 -2.70 18.10
N ASN A 369 -56.26 -1.99 19.11
CA ASN A 369 -56.93 -0.85 19.75
C ASN A 369 -56.58 0.51 19.10
N ARG A 370 -55.72 0.51 18.07
CA ARG A 370 -55.19 1.70 17.38
C ARG A 370 -54.52 2.70 18.33
N GLN A 371 -53.84 2.19 19.35
CA GLN A 371 -53.14 2.97 20.35
C GLN A 371 -51.62 2.84 20.20
N SER A 372 -50.91 3.93 20.44
CA SER A 372 -49.46 3.95 20.60
C SER A 372 -49.11 4.79 21.83
N LEU A 373 -48.25 4.24 22.69
CA LEU A 373 -47.74 4.92 23.87
C LEU A 373 -46.30 5.34 23.60
N VAL A 374 -45.96 6.60 23.82
CA VAL A 374 -44.55 7.01 23.93
C VAL A 374 -44.22 7.33 25.37
N THR A 375 -43.13 6.72 25.85
CA THR A 375 -42.55 7.04 27.16
C THR A 375 -41.27 7.83 26.94
N VAL A 376 -41.17 8.98 27.59
CA VAL A 376 -40.03 9.90 27.52
C VAL A 376 -39.28 9.84 28.84
N ALA A 377 -38.00 9.45 28.78
CA ALA A 377 -37.11 9.38 29.93
C ALA A 377 -35.82 10.18 29.65
N PHE A 378 -35.23 10.71 30.71
CA PHE A 378 -34.00 11.49 30.64
C PHE A 378 -32.87 10.71 31.33
N GLY A 379 -31.87 10.30 30.55
CA GLY A 379 -30.68 9.63 31.04
C GLY A 379 -29.48 10.58 31.12
N GLN A 380 -28.35 10.10 31.67
CA GLN A 380 -27.11 10.89 31.70
C GLN A 380 -26.53 11.17 30.29
N GLU A 381 -26.84 10.33 29.32
CA GLU A 381 -26.26 10.39 27.97
C GLU A 381 -27.23 10.95 26.90
N GLY A 382 -28.49 11.24 27.26
CA GLY A 382 -29.50 11.60 26.26
C GLY A 382 -30.95 11.45 26.70
N ILE A 383 -31.85 11.81 25.79
CA ILE A 383 -33.29 11.59 25.86
C ILE A 383 -33.58 10.21 25.28
N ILE A 384 -34.34 9.41 26.02
CA ILE A 384 -34.77 8.07 25.64
C ILE A 384 -36.28 8.11 25.36
N LEU A 385 -36.67 7.79 24.13
CA LEU A 385 -38.05 7.76 23.67
C LEU A 385 -38.42 6.31 23.34
N LYS A 386 -39.36 5.73 24.08
CA LYS A 386 -39.87 4.37 23.85
C LYS A 386 -41.26 4.43 23.27
N PHE A 387 -41.39 4.11 21.99
CA PHE A 387 -42.67 4.02 21.28
C PHE A 387 -43.16 2.58 21.33
N SER A 388 -44.18 2.31 22.13
CA SER A 388 -44.72 0.98 22.40
C SER A 388 -46.14 0.82 21.86
N ASP A 389 -46.45 -0.38 21.40
CA ASP A 389 -47.77 -0.83 21.01
C ASP A 389 -48.10 -2.21 21.58
N GLU A 390 -49.39 -2.52 21.72
CA GLU A 390 -49.90 -3.85 22.10
C GLU A 390 -50.39 -4.60 20.84
N GLY A 391 -49.59 -4.57 19.78
CA GLY A 391 -49.94 -5.11 18.48
C GLY A 391 -49.55 -6.57 18.25
N ILE A 392 -49.55 -6.93 16.98
CA ILE A 392 -49.24 -8.30 16.52
C ILE A 392 -47.76 -8.69 16.68
N GLY A 393 -46.88 -7.74 17.02
CA GLY A 393 -45.43 -7.95 17.11
C GLY A 393 -44.75 -8.14 15.75
N ILE A 394 -43.44 -8.40 15.78
CA ILE A 394 -42.56 -8.64 14.64
C ILE A 394 -41.81 -9.96 14.91
N PRO A 395 -41.83 -10.92 13.96
CA PRO A 395 -41.05 -12.15 14.06
C PRO A 395 -39.56 -11.86 14.22
N GLU A 396 -38.83 -12.68 14.99
CA GLU A 396 -37.39 -12.50 15.24
C GLU A 396 -36.57 -12.43 13.93
N ASP A 397 -36.90 -13.29 12.95
CA ASP A 397 -36.29 -13.32 11.61
C ASP A 397 -36.41 -11.98 10.85
N ASP A 398 -37.45 -11.20 11.15
CA ASP A 398 -37.78 -9.97 10.42
C ASP A 398 -37.16 -8.72 11.10
N LEU A 399 -36.73 -8.81 12.37
CA LEU A 399 -36.28 -7.66 13.20
C LEU A 399 -35.12 -6.86 12.58
N GLU A 400 -34.15 -7.52 11.97
CA GLU A 400 -33.05 -6.82 11.29
C GLU A 400 -33.52 -6.17 9.99
N SER A 401 -34.43 -6.83 9.29
CA SER A 401 -34.86 -6.46 7.94
C SER A 401 -35.92 -5.36 7.92
N VAL A 402 -36.63 -5.09 9.03
CA VAL A 402 -37.70 -4.06 9.08
C VAL A 402 -37.21 -2.64 8.77
N PHE A 403 -35.91 -2.40 8.87
CA PHE A 403 -35.30 -1.11 8.52
C PHE A 403 -34.79 -1.04 7.08
N THR A 404 -34.92 -2.13 6.31
CA THR A 404 -34.59 -2.16 4.88
C THR A 404 -35.69 -1.46 4.09
N PRO A 405 -35.36 -0.51 3.18
CA PRO A 405 -36.35 0.19 2.37
C PRO A 405 -37.24 -0.78 1.57
N PHE A 406 -38.55 -0.52 1.55
CA PHE A 406 -39.57 -1.35 0.88
C PHE A 406 -39.75 -2.76 1.45
N TYR A 407 -39.03 -3.11 2.53
CA TYR A 407 -39.25 -4.39 3.18
C TYR A 407 -40.59 -4.39 3.91
N ARG A 408 -41.33 -5.49 3.75
CA ARG A 408 -42.56 -5.77 4.48
C ARG A 408 -42.48 -7.21 4.97
N GLY A 409 -42.42 -7.38 6.29
CA GLY A 409 -42.33 -8.68 6.93
C GLY A 409 -43.57 -9.55 6.70
N LYS A 410 -43.61 -10.71 7.36
CA LYS A 410 -44.72 -11.69 7.27
C LYS A 410 -46.09 -11.07 7.60
N ASN A 411 -46.09 -9.98 8.35
CA ASN A 411 -47.27 -9.22 8.79
C ASN A 411 -47.84 -8.22 7.75
N LYS A 412 -47.36 -8.26 6.49
CA LYS A 412 -47.79 -7.36 5.40
C LYS A 412 -49.30 -7.32 5.13
N ASN A 413 -50.05 -8.35 5.52
CA ASN A 413 -51.49 -8.42 5.29
C ASN A 413 -52.33 -7.69 6.35
N PHE A 414 -51.72 -7.31 7.50
CA PHE A 414 -52.45 -6.71 8.61
C PHE A 414 -52.78 -5.24 8.39
N ALA A 415 -51.81 -4.47 7.86
CA ALA A 415 -51.97 -3.06 7.56
C ALA A 415 -51.26 -2.69 6.25
N TYR A 416 -51.84 -1.72 5.53
CA TYR A 416 -51.25 -1.18 4.31
C TYR A 416 -50.08 -0.23 4.64
N GLY A 417 -48.98 -0.37 3.89
CA GLY A 417 -47.81 0.51 3.97
C GLY A 417 -46.76 0.11 2.93
N ASN A 418 -45.90 1.06 2.56
CA ASN A 418 -44.95 0.88 1.45
C ASN A 418 -43.56 0.42 1.92
N GLY A 419 -43.37 0.12 3.22
CA GLY A 419 -42.08 -0.35 3.77
C GLY A 419 -40.96 0.71 3.84
N ILE A 420 -41.26 2.00 3.61
CA ILE A 420 -40.27 3.07 3.65
C ILE A 420 -40.13 3.68 5.06
N GLY A 421 -41.21 3.73 5.82
CA GLY A 421 -41.29 4.52 7.06
C GLY A 421 -40.18 4.24 8.07
N LEU A 422 -39.96 2.98 8.44
CA LEU A 422 -38.92 2.61 9.41
C LEU A 422 -37.49 2.83 8.88
N SER A 423 -37.26 2.58 7.59
CA SER A 423 -35.96 2.85 6.96
C SER A 423 -35.62 4.34 6.96
N LEU A 424 -36.63 5.19 6.74
CA LEU A 424 -36.52 6.65 6.81
C LEU A 424 -36.29 7.10 8.26
N THR A 425 -37.05 6.56 9.21
CA THR A 425 -36.86 6.84 10.63
C THR A 425 -35.43 6.51 11.06
N ARG A 426 -34.89 5.33 10.71
CA ARG A 426 -33.50 4.98 11.01
C ARG A 426 -32.51 6.00 10.45
N LYS A 427 -32.61 6.35 9.17
CA LYS A 427 -31.74 7.36 8.56
C LYS A 427 -31.82 8.72 9.26
N ILE A 428 -33.02 9.15 9.63
CA ILE A 428 -33.21 10.41 10.34
C ILE A 428 -32.54 10.35 11.72
N ILE A 429 -32.72 9.28 12.48
CA ILE A 429 -32.09 9.14 13.80
C ILE A 429 -30.56 9.08 13.67
N ASP A 430 -30.03 8.33 12.71
CA ASP A 430 -28.60 8.23 12.43
C ASP A 430 -28.00 9.59 12.03
N LEU A 431 -28.73 10.37 11.21
CA LEU A 431 -28.37 11.74 10.83
C LEU A 431 -28.25 12.66 12.06
N HIS A 432 -29.05 12.42 13.10
CA HIS A 432 -29.00 13.13 14.38
C HIS A 432 -28.00 12.52 15.37
N LYS A 433 -27.16 11.56 14.94
CA LYS A 433 -26.21 10.82 15.78
C LYS A 433 -26.89 10.09 16.95
N GLY A 434 -28.16 9.74 16.79
CA GLY A 434 -28.90 8.94 17.75
C GLY A 434 -28.78 7.45 17.47
N SER A 435 -29.49 6.65 18.27
CA SER A 435 -29.64 5.21 18.05
C SER A 435 -31.12 4.81 18.02
N LEU A 436 -31.49 3.91 17.11
CA LEU A 436 -32.83 3.32 17.02
C LEU A 436 -32.74 1.80 17.14
N SER A 437 -33.33 1.25 18.21
CA SER A 437 -33.48 -0.19 18.42
C SER A 437 -34.95 -0.61 18.44
N VAL A 438 -35.20 -1.92 18.30
CA VAL A 438 -36.53 -2.50 18.34
C VAL A 438 -36.51 -3.77 19.18
N GLU A 439 -37.50 -3.91 20.04
CA GLU A 439 -37.82 -5.12 20.79
C GLU A 439 -39.26 -5.50 20.46
N SER A 440 -39.50 -6.76 20.09
CA SER A 440 -40.83 -7.21 19.71
C SER A 440 -41.01 -8.67 20.04
N GLU A 441 -42.23 -9.03 20.46
CA GLU A 441 -42.64 -10.42 20.65
C GLU A 441 -43.98 -10.62 19.90
N GLU A 442 -44.06 -11.68 19.10
CA GLU A 442 -45.28 -12.00 18.36
C GLU A 442 -46.48 -12.08 19.29
N HIS A 443 -47.57 -11.42 18.88
CA HIS A 443 -48.84 -11.32 19.63
C HIS A 443 -48.76 -10.59 20.99
N ARG A 444 -47.65 -9.94 21.33
CA ARG A 444 -47.55 -9.07 22.50
C ARG A 444 -47.38 -7.59 22.15
N GLY A 445 -46.68 -7.30 21.07
CA GLY A 445 -46.49 -5.94 20.58
C GLY A 445 -45.04 -5.60 20.26
N THR A 446 -44.80 -4.33 19.96
CA THR A 446 -43.48 -3.84 19.57
C THR A 446 -43.12 -2.59 20.36
N THR A 447 -41.85 -2.46 20.73
CA THR A 447 -41.28 -1.24 21.30
C THR A 447 -40.09 -0.80 20.48
N PHE A 448 -40.18 0.39 19.89
CA PHE A 448 -39.06 1.08 19.27
C PHE A 448 -38.44 2.04 20.27
N THR A 449 -37.13 1.94 20.50
CA THR A 449 -36.39 2.82 21.40
C THR A 449 -35.49 3.75 20.59
N VAL A 450 -35.71 5.05 20.72
CA VAL A 450 -34.88 6.11 20.15
C VAL A 450 -34.07 6.77 21.27
N VAL A 451 -32.76 6.92 21.07
CA VAL A 451 -31.89 7.68 21.97
C VAL A 451 -31.28 8.85 21.21
N LEU A 452 -31.40 10.05 21.74
CA LEU A 452 -30.84 11.29 21.18
C LEU A 452 -30.01 12.02 22.24
N GLY A 453 -28.85 12.56 21.87
CA GLY A 453 -28.07 13.41 22.76
C GLY A 453 -28.79 14.72 23.07
N HIS A 454 -28.92 15.06 24.36
CA HIS A 454 -29.41 16.35 24.81
C HIS A 454 -28.30 17.42 24.71
N ILE A 455 -28.66 18.71 24.81
CA ILE A 455 -27.73 19.85 24.67
C ILE A 455 -26.95 20.15 25.96
#